data_AF-A0A1C6H9E7-F1
#
_entry.id   AF-A0A1C6H9E7-F1
#
_cell.length_a   1.000
_cell.length_b   1.000
_cell.length_c   1.000
_cell.angle_alpha   90.00
_cell.angle_beta   90.00
_cell.angle_gamma   90.00
#
_symmetry.space_group_name_H-M   'P 1'
#
loop_
_entity.id
_entity.type
_entity.pdbx_description
1 polymer ?
#
loop_
_entity_poly.entity_id
_entity_poly.type
_entity_poly.pdbx_seq_one_letter_code
_entity_poly.pdbx_strand_id
1 'polypeptide(L)'
;MAYLNIQKAEFNRATENLIEIAWKYESLKVEYDFLTNTDSMSWKHLFVAWANEFEELHGSKNWNEIDEDYYETIERFAEEKIMGWAGKKKRIVVGRHMEGITLNPLEWLLSNDGAEIMTFNSVDEAKGFLKGKGYQEEDMEFLRFVEEWM
;
A
#
# COMPACT_ATOMS: atom_id res chain seq x y z
N MET A 1 32.00 -13.21 29.43
CA MET A 1 30.66 -12.81 28.95
C MET A 1 30.75 -11.34 28.53
N ALA A 2 31.21 -11.07 27.31
CA ALA A 2 31.22 -9.72 26.76
C ALA A 2 29.82 -9.43 26.23
N TYR A 3 29.08 -8.57 26.91
CA TYR A 3 27.87 -7.97 26.34
C TYR A 3 28.32 -7.13 25.14
N LEU A 4 27.91 -7.53 23.93
CA LEU A 4 27.97 -6.68 22.75
C LEU A 4 27.13 -5.44 23.07
N ASN A 5 27.83 -4.36 23.40
CA ASN A 5 27.27 -3.03 23.43
C ASN A 5 27.06 -2.65 21.95
N ILE A 6 25.93 -3.08 21.38
CA ILE A 6 25.54 -2.68 20.03
C ILE A 6 25.28 -1.19 20.13
N GLN A 7 26.31 -0.39 19.85
CA GLN A 7 26.13 1.03 19.55
C GLN A 7 25.07 1.09 18.46
N LYS A 8 23.96 1.79 18.74
CA LYS A 8 22.95 2.13 17.74
C LYS A 8 23.74 2.87 16.66
N ALA A 9 23.95 2.23 15.51
CA ALA A 9 24.69 2.85 14.42
C ALA A 9 23.90 4.08 13.98
N GLU A 10 24.47 5.27 14.15
CA GLU A 10 23.91 6.49 13.57
C GLU A 10 24.18 6.44 12.07
N PHE A 11 23.20 5.94 11.34
CA PHE A 11 23.21 5.98 9.89
C PHE A 11 22.91 7.40 9.41
N ASN A 12 23.44 7.77 8.25
CA ASN A 12 22.94 8.99 7.60
C ASN A 12 21.49 8.76 7.16
N ARG A 13 20.71 9.84 7.05
CA ARG A 13 19.28 9.79 6.75
C ARG A 13 18.95 9.02 5.47
N ALA A 14 19.78 9.16 4.42
CA ALA A 14 19.62 8.40 3.18
C ALA A 14 19.76 6.87 3.39
N THR A 15 20.63 6.43 4.30
CA THR A 15 20.78 5.01 4.64
C THR A 15 19.60 4.51 5.48
N GLU A 16 19.09 5.32 6.40
CA GLU A 16 17.84 5.00 7.12
C GLU A 16 16.70 4.81 6.13
N ASN A 17 16.50 5.75 5.21
CA ASN A 17 15.45 5.66 4.19
C ASN A 17 15.58 4.42 3.32
N LEU A 18 16.80 4.07 2.91
CA LEU A 18 17.06 2.87 2.13
C LEU A 18 16.61 1.61 2.87
N ILE A 19 16.88 1.54 4.19
CA ILE A 19 16.49 0.42 5.04
C ILE A 19 14.96 0.34 5.13
N GLU A 20 14.29 1.45 5.41
CA GLU A 20 12.82 1.49 5.52
C GLU A 20 12.14 1.10 4.21
N ILE A 21 12.61 1.62 3.06
CA ILE A 21 12.09 1.24 1.74
C ILE A 21 12.30 -0.26 1.48
N ALA A 22 13.48 -0.80 1.81
CA ALA A 22 13.78 -2.21 1.62
C ALA A 22 12.90 -3.11 2.51
N TRP A 23 12.66 -2.71 3.77
CA TRP A 23 11.75 -3.42 4.65
C TRP A 23 10.30 -3.41 4.16
N LYS A 24 9.83 -2.25 3.67
CA LYS A 24 8.50 -2.17 3.08
C LYS A 24 8.37 -3.05 1.84
N TYR A 25 9.38 -3.13 1.00
CA TYR A 25 9.39 -4.09 -0.12
C TYR A 25 9.30 -5.55 0.35
N GLU A 26 10.07 -5.93 1.36
CA GLU A 26 10.04 -7.29 1.90
C GLU A 26 8.70 -7.63 2.56
N SER A 27 8.03 -6.68 3.23
CA SER A 27 6.69 -6.91 3.76
C SER A 27 5.66 -7.08 2.64
N LEU A 28 5.69 -6.22 1.61
CA LEU A 28 4.79 -6.33 0.46
C LEU A 28 4.96 -7.63 -0.33
N LYS A 29 6.17 -8.21 -0.38
CA LYS A 29 6.38 -9.52 -1.02
C LYS A 29 5.64 -10.67 -0.35
N VAL A 30 5.31 -10.55 0.94
CA VAL A 30 4.50 -11.56 1.64
C VAL A 30 3.05 -11.53 1.14
N GLU A 31 2.58 -10.37 0.73
CA GLU A 31 1.20 -10.14 0.29
C GLU A 31 1.04 -10.25 -1.23
N TYR A 32 2.08 -9.89 -2.00
CA TYR A 32 2.01 -9.71 -3.43
C TYR A 32 3.10 -10.49 -4.18
N ASP A 33 2.78 -11.73 -4.57
CA ASP A 33 3.69 -12.65 -5.26
C ASP A 33 4.29 -12.07 -6.57
N PHE A 34 3.60 -11.16 -7.25
CA PHE A 34 4.13 -10.57 -8.49
C PHE A 34 5.41 -9.75 -8.27
N LEU A 35 5.68 -9.29 -7.05
CA LEU A 35 6.89 -8.54 -6.71
C LEU A 35 8.17 -9.39 -6.73
N THR A 36 8.05 -10.73 -6.70
CA THR A 36 9.19 -11.66 -6.73
C THR A 36 9.69 -11.97 -8.14
N ASN A 37 8.96 -11.55 -9.17
CA ASN A 37 9.26 -11.90 -10.57
C ASN A 37 10.31 -10.97 -11.23
N THR A 38 10.73 -9.91 -10.54
CA THR A 38 11.68 -8.91 -11.05
C THR A 38 13.08 -9.16 -10.50
N ASP A 39 14.12 -8.87 -11.29
CA ASP A 39 15.51 -9.10 -10.89
C ASP A 39 15.92 -8.26 -9.66
N SER A 40 16.74 -8.84 -8.79
CA SER A 40 17.14 -8.22 -7.51
C SER A 40 18.00 -6.97 -7.71
N MET A 41 18.71 -6.84 -8.84
CA MET A 41 19.58 -5.69 -9.11
C MET A 41 18.79 -4.45 -9.51
N SER A 42 17.67 -4.58 -10.22
CA SER A 42 16.82 -3.44 -10.57
C SER A 42 16.20 -2.81 -9.31
N TRP A 43 15.68 -3.63 -8.41
CA TRP A 43 15.10 -3.15 -7.15
C TRP A 43 16.11 -2.39 -6.28
N LYS A 44 17.34 -2.89 -6.15
CA LYS A 44 18.38 -2.20 -5.38
C LYS A 44 18.70 -0.80 -5.91
N HIS A 45 18.81 -0.64 -7.23
CA HIS A 45 19.04 0.68 -7.82
C HIS A 45 17.86 1.62 -7.57
N LEU A 46 16.63 1.11 -7.67
CA LEU A 46 15.42 1.88 -7.39
C LEU A 46 15.35 2.32 -5.92
N PHE A 47 15.65 1.43 -4.97
CA PHE A 47 15.62 1.79 -3.54
C PHE A 47 16.62 2.89 -3.22
N VAL A 48 17.82 2.85 -3.79
CA VAL A 48 18.81 3.92 -3.61
C VAL A 48 18.31 5.23 -4.22
N ALA A 49 17.72 5.19 -5.42
CA ALA A 49 17.16 6.37 -6.06
C ALA A 49 16.02 6.98 -5.22
N TRP A 50 15.10 6.16 -4.74
CA TRP A 50 13.96 6.58 -3.92
C TRP A 50 14.36 7.06 -2.53
N ALA A 51 15.39 6.47 -1.91
CA ALA A 51 15.92 6.94 -0.64
C ALA A 51 16.48 8.36 -0.75
N ASN A 52 17.19 8.66 -1.84
CA ASN A 52 17.68 10.01 -2.14
C ASN A 52 16.54 10.96 -2.48
N GLU A 53 15.57 10.52 -3.28
CA GLU A 53 14.37 11.32 -3.60
C GLU A 53 13.60 11.71 -2.33
N PHE A 54 13.42 10.78 -1.38
CA PHE A 54 12.77 11.06 -0.12
C PHE A 54 13.56 12.10 0.71
N GLU A 55 14.89 12.02 0.73
CA GLU A 55 15.74 13.04 1.36
C GLU A 55 15.63 14.40 0.66
N GLU A 56 15.52 14.47 -0.66
CA GLU A 56 15.33 15.72 -1.37
C GLU A 56 13.98 16.38 -1.03
N LEU A 57 12.92 15.57 -0.87
CA LEU A 57 11.57 16.04 -0.55
C LEU A 57 11.39 16.41 0.93
N HIS A 58 12.11 15.74 1.83
CA HIS A 58 11.85 15.81 3.27
C HIS A 58 13.07 16.05 4.15
N GLY A 59 14.27 16.20 3.59
CA GLY A 59 15.52 16.34 4.35
C GLY A 59 15.61 17.59 5.22
N SER A 60 14.80 18.63 4.92
CA SER A 60 14.69 19.83 5.77
C SER A 60 13.60 19.73 6.84
N LYS A 61 12.81 18.64 6.87
CA LYS A 61 11.74 18.47 7.86
C LYS A 61 12.33 18.07 9.21
N ASN A 62 11.87 18.73 10.26
CA ASN A 62 12.11 18.30 11.63
C ASN A 62 10.99 17.36 12.08
N TRP A 63 11.23 16.06 11.93
CA TRP A 63 10.27 15.00 12.28
C TRP A 63 9.89 14.95 13.77
N ASN A 64 10.59 15.69 14.65
CA ASN A 64 10.27 15.76 16.08
C ASN A 64 9.30 16.90 16.44
N GLU A 65 9.00 17.82 15.50
CA GLU A 65 8.20 19.02 15.76
C GLU A 65 6.87 19.04 14.97
N ILE A 66 6.65 18.04 14.11
CA ILE A 66 5.50 17.95 13.22
C ILE A 66 4.60 16.78 13.68
N ASP A 67 3.29 16.91 13.51
CA ASP A 67 2.29 15.84 13.74
C ASP A 67 2.30 14.78 12.61
N GLU A 68 3.36 14.74 11.81
CA GLU A 68 3.58 13.77 10.71
C GLU A 68 4.67 12.78 11.14
N ASP A 69 4.33 11.50 11.16
CA ASP A 69 5.27 10.45 11.52
C ASP A 69 6.20 10.11 10.34
N TYR A 70 7.50 10.06 10.62
CA TYR A 70 8.52 9.72 9.63
C TYR A 70 8.30 8.32 9.03
N TYR A 71 8.04 7.32 9.87
CA TYR A 71 7.90 5.93 9.46
C TYR A 71 6.65 5.74 8.62
N GLU A 72 5.51 6.30 9.04
CA GLU A 72 4.27 6.26 8.24
C GLU A 72 4.48 6.93 6.87
N THR A 73 5.16 8.08 6.85
CA THR A 73 5.37 8.85 5.62
C THR A 73 6.27 8.10 4.65
N ILE A 74 7.38 7.53 5.12
CA ILE A 74 8.31 6.79 4.25
C ILE A 74 7.75 5.46 3.81
N GLU A 75 6.99 4.75 4.65
CA GLU A 75 6.32 3.52 4.26
C GLU A 75 5.29 3.76 3.15
N ARG A 76 4.48 4.82 3.28
CA ARG A 76 3.51 5.19 2.24
C ARG A 76 4.21 5.57 0.94
N PHE A 77 5.27 6.37 1.01
CA PHE A 77 6.07 6.73 -0.16
C PHE A 77 6.68 5.48 -0.83
N ALA A 78 7.27 4.58 -0.04
CA ALA A 78 7.86 3.35 -0.55
C ALA A 78 6.82 2.47 -1.23
N GLU A 79 5.65 2.28 -0.61
CA GLU A 79 4.56 1.49 -1.17
C GLU A 79 4.10 2.02 -2.53
N GLU A 80 3.85 3.33 -2.63
CA GLU A 80 3.42 3.96 -3.88
C GLU A 80 4.45 3.78 -5.00
N LYS A 81 5.75 3.94 -4.68
CA LYS A 81 6.84 3.76 -5.64
C LYS A 81 6.98 2.32 -6.10
N ILE A 82 6.97 1.37 -5.16
CA ILE A 82 7.09 -0.06 -5.43
C ILE A 82 5.94 -0.54 -6.31
N MET A 83 4.71 -0.22 -5.92
CA MET A 83 3.52 -0.64 -6.63
C MET A 83 3.41 0.04 -7.99
N GLY A 84 3.69 1.35 -8.06
CA GLY A 84 3.72 2.08 -9.31
C GLY A 84 4.76 1.52 -10.30
N TRP A 85 5.95 1.15 -9.80
CA TRP A 85 6.98 0.51 -10.63
C TRP A 85 6.56 -0.88 -11.12
N ALA A 86 5.86 -1.64 -10.27
CA ALA A 86 5.27 -2.93 -10.65
C ALA A 86 4.07 -2.80 -11.62
N GLY A 87 3.72 -1.58 -12.03
CA GLY A 87 2.61 -1.31 -12.94
C GLY A 87 1.23 -1.41 -12.28
N LYS A 88 1.19 -1.46 -10.95
CA LYS A 88 -0.03 -1.57 -10.16
C LYS A 88 -0.64 -0.20 -9.92
N LYS A 89 -1.97 -0.17 -9.84
CA LYS A 89 -2.71 1.04 -9.52
C LYS A 89 -3.74 0.74 -8.47
N LYS A 90 -3.95 1.72 -7.59
CA LYS A 90 -5.05 1.68 -6.65
C LYS A 90 -6.38 1.74 -7.41
N ARG A 91 -7.26 0.81 -7.07
CA ARG A 91 -8.62 0.68 -7.60
C ARG A 91 -9.59 0.57 -6.43
N ILE A 92 -10.82 1.00 -6.66
CA ILE A 92 -11.90 0.75 -5.71
C ILE A 92 -12.44 -0.65 -5.95
N VAL A 93 -12.44 -1.47 -4.92
CA VAL A 93 -13.14 -2.75 -4.86
C VAL A 93 -14.31 -2.63 -3.89
N VAL A 94 -15.39 -3.36 -4.19
CA VAL A 94 -16.60 -3.34 -3.37
C VAL A 94 -16.74 -4.69 -2.68
N GLY A 95 -16.91 -4.69 -1.36
CA GLY A 95 -17.14 -5.91 -0.59
C GLY A 95 -18.26 -5.75 0.42
N ARG A 96 -18.74 -6.87 0.95
CA ARG A 96 -19.67 -6.90 2.09
C ARG A 96 -19.20 -7.92 3.12
N HIS A 97 -19.54 -7.71 4.38
CA HIS A 97 -19.23 -8.71 5.41
C HIS A 97 -20.08 -9.96 5.22
N MET A 98 -19.46 -11.14 5.23
CA MET A 98 -20.20 -12.40 5.21
C MET A 98 -21.11 -12.50 6.43
N GLU A 99 -22.38 -12.83 6.19
CA GLU A 99 -23.41 -12.99 7.22
C GLU A 99 -23.65 -11.73 8.10
N GLY A 100 -23.18 -10.57 7.67
CA GLY A 100 -23.29 -9.32 8.44
C GLY A 100 -22.37 -9.24 9.67
N ILE A 101 -21.43 -10.16 9.83
CA ILE A 101 -20.47 -10.17 10.94
C ILE A 101 -19.20 -9.44 10.52
N THR A 102 -18.91 -8.30 11.15
CA THR A 102 -17.79 -7.42 10.76
C THR A 102 -16.39 -8.03 10.94
N LEU A 103 -16.27 -9.09 11.74
CA LEU A 103 -15.04 -9.87 11.92
C LEU A 103 -14.75 -10.82 10.75
N ASN A 104 -15.73 -11.08 9.88
CA ASN A 104 -15.53 -11.94 8.73
C ASN A 104 -14.83 -11.20 7.59
N PRO A 105 -14.02 -11.92 6.79
CA PRO A 105 -13.51 -11.40 5.52
C PRO A 105 -14.63 -10.84 4.65
N LEU A 106 -14.28 -9.85 3.82
CA LEU A 106 -15.21 -9.30 2.85
C LEU A 106 -15.46 -10.29 1.71
N GLU A 107 -16.72 -10.49 1.37
CA GLU A 107 -17.14 -11.09 0.11
C GLU A 107 -17.09 -10.00 -0.96
N TRP A 108 -16.17 -10.14 -1.92
CA TRP A 108 -15.93 -9.16 -2.96
C TRP A 108 -16.96 -9.25 -4.10
N LEU A 109 -17.30 -8.10 -4.67
CA LEU A 109 -18.03 -8.01 -5.92
C LEU A 109 -17.14 -8.55 -7.04
N LEU A 110 -17.63 -9.56 -7.76
CA LEU A 110 -16.90 -10.19 -8.86
C LEU A 110 -17.35 -9.64 -10.22
N SER A 111 -16.50 -9.81 -11.23
CA SER A 111 -16.77 -9.60 -12.64
C SER A 111 -18.00 -10.39 -13.11
N ASN A 112 -18.58 -10.02 -14.27
CA ASN A 112 -19.79 -10.67 -14.78
C ASN A 112 -19.64 -12.18 -15.02
N ASP A 113 -18.42 -12.66 -15.25
CA ASP A 113 -18.07 -14.08 -15.41
C ASP A 113 -17.69 -14.76 -14.09
N GLY A 114 -17.63 -14.00 -12.98
CA GLY A 114 -17.27 -14.48 -11.65
C GLY A 114 -15.79 -14.85 -11.50
N ALA A 115 -14.95 -14.54 -12.48
CA ALA A 115 -13.55 -14.98 -12.50
C ALA A 115 -12.62 -14.07 -11.69
N GLU A 116 -12.90 -12.77 -11.65
CA GLU A 116 -12.03 -11.75 -11.06
C GLU A 116 -12.81 -10.80 -10.14
N ILE A 117 -12.11 -10.12 -9.25
CA ILE A 117 -12.70 -9.04 -8.44
C ILE A 117 -13.02 -7.86 -9.36
N MET A 118 -14.23 -7.33 -9.26
CA MET A 118 -14.64 -6.14 -10.01
C MET A 118 -13.99 -4.89 -9.41
N THR A 119 -13.33 -4.10 -10.26
CA THR A 119 -12.58 -2.90 -9.88
C THR A 119 -13.13 -1.64 -10.55
N PHE A 120 -13.05 -0.51 -9.84
CA PHE A 120 -13.48 0.80 -10.33
C PHE A 120 -12.37 1.85 -10.17
N ASN A 121 -12.45 2.94 -10.93
CA ASN A 121 -11.52 4.08 -10.80
C ASN A 121 -11.88 4.98 -9.60
N SER A 122 -13.15 4.98 -9.17
CA SER A 122 -13.62 5.80 -8.05
C SER A 122 -14.82 5.18 -7.34
N VAL A 123 -15.09 5.66 -6.12
CA VAL A 123 -16.28 5.28 -5.35
C VAL A 123 -17.56 5.68 -6.09
N ASP A 124 -17.57 6.85 -6.73
CA ASP A 124 -18.73 7.32 -7.50
C ASP A 124 -19.04 6.43 -8.70
N GLU A 125 -18.01 5.95 -9.39
CA GLU A 125 -18.17 4.98 -10.48
C GLU A 125 -18.75 3.66 -9.96
N ALA A 126 -18.21 3.16 -8.84
CA ALA A 126 -18.69 1.94 -8.20
C ALA A 126 -20.16 2.05 -7.75
N LYS A 127 -20.52 3.17 -7.10
CA LYS A 127 -21.90 3.48 -6.71
C LYS A 127 -22.82 3.61 -7.93
N GLY A 128 -22.35 4.27 -8.99
CA GLY A 128 -23.10 4.39 -10.24
C GLY A 128 -23.40 3.04 -10.87
N PHE A 129 -22.43 2.13 -10.87
CA PHE A 129 -22.61 0.75 -11.32
C PHE A 129 -23.66 0.00 -10.49
N LEU A 130 -23.56 0.06 -9.15
CA LEU A 130 -24.50 -0.62 -8.24
C LEU A 130 -25.94 -0.09 -8.40
N LYS A 131 -26.11 1.24 -8.50
CA LYS A 131 -27.41 1.85 -8.79
C LYS A 131 -27.99 1.36 -10.13
N GLY A 132 -27.14 1.24 -11.15
CA GLY A 132 -27.51 0.65 -12.45
C GLY A 132 -27.96 -0.82 -12.36
N LYS A 133 -27.58 -1.54 -11.30
CA LYS A 133 -28.03 -2.91 -10.99
C LYS A 133 -29.22 -2.98 -10.03
N GLY A 134 -29.75 -1.84 -9.58
CA GLY A 134 -30.95 -1.75 -8.76
C GLY A 134 -30.70 -1.51 -7.26
N TYR A 135 -29.45 -1.37 -6.82
CA TYR A 135 -29.14 -1.02 -5.43
C TYR A 135 -29.63 0.38 -5.09
N GLN A 136 -30.27 0.53 -3.93
CA GLN A 136 -30.59 1.83 -3.34
C GLN A 136 -29.43 2.32 -2.47
N GLU A 137 -29.46 3.59 -2.09
CA GLU A 137 -28.39 4.16 -1.23
C GLU A 137 -28.33 3.44 0.13
N GLU A 138 -29.50 3.09 0.69
CA GLU A 138 -29.66 2.34 1.94
C GLU A 138 -28.98 0.96 1.88
N ASP A 139 -29.08 0.27 0.75
CA ASP A 139 -28.43 -1.04 0.55
C ASP A 139 -26.90 -0.92 0.52
N MET A 140 -26.39 0.22 0.06
CA MET A 140 -24.96 0.48 -0.08
C MET A 140 -24.29 0.93 1.22
N GLU A 141 -25.06 1.31 2.25
CA GLU A 141 -24.50 1.67 3.57
C GLU A 141 -23.76 0.50 4.24
N PHE A 142 -24.16 -0.73 3.91
CA PHE A 142 -23.54 -1.94 4.43
C PHE A 142 -22.37 -2.44 3.56
N LEU A 143 -22.10 -1.79 2.42
CA LEU A 143 -20.99 -2.12 1.55
C LEU A 143 -19.72 -1.39 1.96
N ARG A 144 -18.58 -2.04 1.76
CA ARG A 144 -17.25 -1.47 1.92
C ARG A 144 -16.67 -1.16 0.56
N PHE A 145 -16.28 0.10 0.39
CA PHE A 145 -15.52 0.57 -0.75
C PHE A 145 -14.07 0.71 -0.29
N VAL A 146 -13.23 -0.23 -0.71
CA VAL A 146 -11.84 -0.32 -0.25
C VAL A 146 -10.94 0.02 -1.42
N GLU A 147 -9.88 0.78 -1.14
CA GLU A 147 -8.84 1.08 -2.12
C GLU A 147 -7.76 -0.01 -2.06
N GLU A 148 -7.57 -0.74 -3.15
CA GLU A 148 -6.67 -1.89 -3.25
C GLU A 148 -5.76 -1.80 -4.47
N TRP A 149 -4.55 -2.36 -4.38
CA TRP A 149 -3.60 -2.44 -5.49
C TRP A 149 -3.96 -3.56 -6.45
N MET A 150 -4.27 -3.22 -7.71
CA MET A 150 -4.67 -4.18 -8.77
C MET A 150 -3.70 -4.15 -9.96
#